data_AF-A0A963UB43-F1
#
_entry.id   AF-A0A963UB43-F1
#
_cell.length_a   1.000
_cell.length_b   1.000
_cell.length_c   1.000
_cell.angle_alpha   90.00
_cell.angle_beta   90.00
_cell.angle_gamma   90.00
#
_symmetry.space_group_name_H-M   'P 1'
#
loop_
_entity.id
_entity.type
_entity.pdbx_description
1 polymer ?
#
loop_
_entity_poly.entity_id
_entity_poly.type
_entity_poly.pdbx_seq_one_letter_code
_entity_poly.pdbx_strand_id
1 'polypeptide(L)'
;MNIPLANGRLGRAAVERYWEDGYLHPIRAISPAQAAEWRAELEAIERDWLDAGLPLPLNTYKRVNANCVMPLAHRIATHPAILDVVEGVLGPDLLIYGVEFFIKEPRTKHRVSMHQDLTYWGLGAIDGMVTMWLA
;
A
#
# COMPACT_ATOMS: atom_id res chain seq x y z
N MET A 1 18.25 -1.82 -10.76
CA MET A 1 17.34 -1.94 -11.92
C MET A 1 15.99 -2.40 -11.41
N ASN A 2 14.88 -1.97 -12.03
CA ASN A 2 13.55 -2.44 -11.62
C ASN A 2 13.33 -3.90 -12.00
N ILE A 3 12.56 -4.61 -11.19
CA ILE A 3 12.06 -5.95 -11.52
C ILE A 3 11.12 -5.79 -12.73
N PRO A 4 11.38 -6.51 -13.84
CA PRO A 4 10.55 -6.40 -15.03
C PRO A 4 9.18 -7.05 -14.80
N LEU A 5 8.15 -6.44 -15.39
CA LEU A 5 6.79 -6.97 -15.42
C LEU A 5 6.46 -7.41 -16.85
N ALA A 6 5.86 -8.58 -16.99
CA ALA A 6 5.32 -9.06 -18.26
C ALA A 6 3.82 -8.76 -18.28
N ASN A 7 3.38 -7.81 -19.12
CA ASN A 7 1.99 -7.35 -19.17
C ASN A 7 1.45 -6.93 -17.79
N GLY A 8 2.27 -6.22 -16.99
CA GLY A 8 1.90 -5.79 -15.63
C GLY A 8 2.11 -6.82 -14.53
N ARG A 9 2.40 -8.09 -14.86
CA ARG A 9 2.48 -9.20 -13.91
C ARG A 9 3.92 -9.61 -13.59
N LEU A 10 4.11 -10.17 -12.39
CA LEU A 10 5.39 -10.76 -11.97
C LEU A 10 5.72 -12.00 -12.80
N GLY A 11 6.99 -12.10 -13.21
CA GLY A 11 7.53 -13.34 -13.79
C GLY A 11 7.81 -14.38 -12.71
N ARG A 12 7.83 -15.67 -13.10
CA ARG A 12 8.03 -16.80 -12.19
C ARG A 12 9.25 -16.65 -11.26
N ALA A 13 10.40 -16.24 -11.79
CA ALA A 13 11.61 -16.03 -11.00
C ALA A 13 11.48 -14.91 -9.94
N ALA A 14 10.65 -13.90 -10.19
CA ALA A 14 10.38 -12.86 -9.18
C ALA A 14 9.46 -13.41 -8.08
N VAL A 15 8.47 -14.23 -8.43
CA VAL A 15 7.59 -14.89 -7.46
C VAL A 15 8.38 -15.86 -6.58
N GLU A 16 9.23 -16.71 -7.17
CA GLU A 16 10.12 -17.61 -6.42
C GLU A 16 10.98 -16.82 -5.42
N ARG A 17 11.60 -15.72 -5.86
CA ARG A 17 12.40 -14.86 -4.96
C ARG A 17 11.56 -14.21 -3.85
N TYR A 18 10.30 -13.84 -4.10
CA TYR A 18 9.42 -13.32 -3.04
C TYR A 18 9.26 -14.35 -1.92
N TRP A 19 9.01 -15.61 -2.28
CA TRP A 19 8.80 -16.69 -1.31
C TRP A 19 10.09 -17.13 -0.60
N GLU A 20 11.25 -16.95 -1.23
CA GLU A 20 12.56 -17.21 -0.62
C GLU A 20 13.00 -16.07 0.34
N ASP A 21 12.92 -14.82 -0.11
CA ASP A 21 13.48 -13.65 0.61
C ASP A 21 12.45 -12.94 1.50
N GLY A 22 11.16 -13.17 1.27
CA GLY A 22 10.05 -12.53 1.98
C GLY A 22 9.68 -11.13 1.48
N TYR A 23 10.29 -10.62 0.40
CA TYR A 23 9.97 -9.32 -0.18
C TYR A 23 10.43 -9.16 -1.65
N LEU A 24 9.91 -8.15 -2.34
CA LEU A 24 10.38 -7.72 -3.66
C LEU A 24 10.47 -6.21 -3.77
N HIS A 25 11.61 -5.70 -4.24
CA HIS A 25 11.76 -4.31 -4.67
C HIS A 25 12.96 -4.15 -5.63
N PRO A 26 13.03 -3.07 -6.43
CA PRO A 26 11.94 -2.14 -6.75
C PRO A 26 11.06 -2.66 -7.91
N ILE A 27 9.75 -2.43 -7.81
CA ILE A 27 8.76 -2.73 -8.87
C ILE A 27 8.14 -1.39 -9.32
N ARG A 28 8.07 -1.16 -10.63
CA ARG A 28 7.41 0.02 -11.19
C ARG A 28 5.96 -0.33 -11.54
N ALA A 29 5.06 -0.24 -10.57
CA ALA A 29 3.63 -0.48 -10.78
C ALA A 29 2.93 0.71 -11.48
N ILE A 30 3.30 1.93 -11.13
CA ILE A 30 2.71 3.17 -11.67
C ILE A 30 3.78 4.14 -12.18
N SER A 31 3.38 5.07 -13.04
CA SER A 31 4.28 6.13 -13.52
C SER A 31 4.55 7.17 -12.42
N PRO A 32 5.69 7.89 -12.46
CA PRO A 32 5.94 9.01 -11.56
C PRO A 32 4.88 10.12 -11.65
N ALA A 33 4.29 10.33 -12.83
CA ALA A 33 3.21 11.30 -13.02
C ALA A 33 1.93 10.88 -12.28
N GLN A 34 1.57 9.59 -12.34
CA GLN A 34 0.42 9.06 -11.60
C GLN A 34 0.63 9.16 -10.09
N ALA A 35 1.85 8.86 -9.62
CA ALA A 35 2.21 9.02 -8.21
C ALA A 35 2.10 10.49 -7.77
N ALA A 36 2.56 11.43 -8.60
CA ALA A 36 2.44 12.87 -8.32
C ALA A 36 0.98 13.35 -8.29
N GLU A 37 0.13 12.84 -9.18
CA GLU A 37 -1.31 13.14 -9.20
C GLU A 37 -2.01 12.67 -7.92
N TRP A 38 -1.84 11.40 -7.54
CA TRP A 38 -2.44 10.85 -6.32
C TRP A 38 -1.92 11.53 -5.06
N ARG A 39 -0.63 11.90 -5.05
CA ARG A 39 -0.05 12.68 -3.96
C ARG A 39 -0.69 14.07 -3.87
N ALA A 40 -0.87 14.78 -4.98
CA ALA A 40 -1.50 16.09 -4.99
C ALA A 40 -2.95 16.04 -4.49
N GLU A 41 -3.68 14.97 -4.81
CA GLU A 41 -5.03 14.72 -4.29
C GLU A 41 -5.02 14.43 -2.78
N LEU A 42 -4.09 13.61 -2.30
CA LEU A 42 -3.92 13.37 -0.85
C LEU A 42 -3.63 14.66 -0.10
N GLU A 43 -2.71 15.49 -0.62
CA GLU A 43 -2.37 16.79 -0.03
C GLU A 43 -3.56 17.77 -0.08
N ALA A 44 -4.44 17.67 -1.08
CA ALA A 44 -5.69 18.44 -1.13
C ALA A 44 -6.67 17.99 -0.05
N ILE A 45 -6.85 16.67 0.13
CA ILE A 45 -7.66 16.12 1.22
C ILE A 45 -7.12 16.60 2.57
N GLU A 46 -5.80 16.60 2.77
CA GLU A 46 -5.20 17.11 4.01
C GLU A 46 -5.51 18.58 4.24
N ARG A 47 -5.40 19.45 3.22
CA ARG A 47 -5.75 20.86 3.35
C ARG A 47 -7.22 21.08 3.69
N ASP A 48 -8.11 20.35 3.01
CA ASP A 48 -9.55 20.60 3.10
C ASP A 48 -10.16 20.00 4.38
N TRP A 49 -9.58 18.92 4.90
CA TRP A 49 -10.16 18.13 5.99
C TRP A 49 -9.43 18.18 7.32
N LEU A 50 -8.26 18.84 7.41
CA LEU A 50 -7.49 18.92 8.66
C LEU A 50 -8.33 19.50 9.83
N ASP A 51 -9.08 20.57 9.55
CA ASP A 51 -9.86 21.32 10.55
C ASP A 51 -11.37 21.31 10.24
N ALA A 52 -11.85 20.33 9.46
CA ALA A 52 -13.24 20.24 9.01
C ALA A 52 -14.24 19.75 10.09
N GLY A 53 -13.85 19.72 11.36
CA GLY A 53 -14.73 19.28 12.46
C GLY A 53 -15.07 17.79 12.43
N LEU A 54 -14.18 16.96 11.88
CA LEU A 54 -14.38 15.50 11.84
C LEU A 54 -14.51 14.90 13.25
N PRO A 55 -15.31 13.83 13.42
CA PRO A 55 -15.46 13.15 14.72
C PRO A 55 -14.14 12.60 15.31
N LEU A 56 -13.19 12.28 14.45
CA LEU A 56 -11.85 11.81 14.81
C LEU A 56 -10.80 12.66 14.07
N PRO A 57 -9.53 12.67 14.52
CA PRO A 57 -8.46 13.31 13.77
C PRO A 57 -8.35 12.74 12.35
N LEU A 58 -8.08 13.59 11.35
CA LEU A 58 -7.91 13.16 9.95
C LEU A 58 -6.93 11.98 9.82
N ASN A 59 -5.88 11.96 10.64
CA ASN A 59 -4.89 10.90 10.63
C ASN A 59 -5.46 9.51 10.97
N THR A 60 -6.54 9.42 11.76
CA THR A 60 -7.20 8.14 12.03
C THR A 60 -7.81 7.56 10.77
N TYR A 61 -8.48 8.37 9.96
CA TYR A 61 -9.07 7.94 8.69
C TYR A 61 -8.00 7.56 7.65
N LYS A 62 -6.82 8.20 7.71
CA LYS A 62 -5.67 7.83 6.86
C LYS A 62 -5.02 6.51 7.27
N ARG A 63 -5.12 6.09 8.53
CA ARG A 63 -4.36 4.98 9.12
C ARG A 63 -5.19 3.74 9.43
N VAL A 64 -6.52 3.81 9.38
CA VAL A 64 -7.38 2.69 9.73
C VAL A 64 -8.40 2.50 8.62
N ASN A 65 -8.22 1.43 7.84
CA ASN A 65 -9.12 1.03 6.75
C ASN A 65 -9.49 2.21 5.85
N ALA A 66 -8.48 2.98 5.40
CA ALA A 66 -8.71 4.21 4.63
C ALA A 66 -9.54 3.96 3.37
N ASN A 67 -9.41 2.79 2.75
CA ASN A 67 -10.22 2.36 1.61
C ASN A 67 -11.74 2.33 1.88
N CYS A 68 -12.18 2.22 3.13
CA CYS A 68 -13.61 2.22 3.46
C CYS A 68 -14.23 3.62 3.51
N VAL A 69 -13.40 4.67 3.68
CA VAL A 69 -13.86 6.04 3.95
C VAL A 69 -13.23 7.10 3.05
N MET A 70 -12.16 6.75 2.34
CA MET A 70 -11.44 7.63 1.41
C MET A 70 -11.45 7.03 0.00
N PRO A 71 -12.19 7.65 -0.96
CA PRO A 71 -12.23 7.17 -2.35
C PRO A 71 -10.85 7.05 -3.00
N LEU A 72 -9.92 7.97 -2.69
CA LEU A 72 -8.53 7.90 -3.16
C LEU A 72 -7.85 6.60 -2.75
N ALA A 73 -7.98 6.20 -1.48
CA ALA A 73 -7.37 4.97 -0.96
C ALA A 73 -7.95 3.72 -1.65
N HIS A 74 -9.27 3.68 -1.84
CA HIS A 74 -9.93 2.59 -2.55
C HIS A 74 -9.46 2.49 -4.01
N ARG A 75 -9.40 3.63 -4.72
CA ARG A 75 -8.97 3.69 -6.13
C ARG A 75 -7.52 3.26 -6.31
N ILE A 76 -6.63 3.61 -5.39
CA ILE A 76 -5.23 3.14 -5.41
C ILE A 76 -5.18 1.63 -5.18
N ALA A 77 -5.83 1.13 -4.13
CA ALA A 77 -5.75 -0.29 -3.77
C ALA A 77 -6.41 -1.23 -4.79
N THR A 78 -7.39 -0.73 -5.56
CA THR A 78 -8.05 -1.47 -6.64
C THR A 78 -7.44 -1.21 -8.02
N HIS A 79 -6.37 -0.43 -8.12
CA HIS A 79 -5.77 -0.10 -9.41
C HIS A 79 -5.21 -1.37 -10.08
N PRO A 80 -5.52 -1.65 -11.36
CA PRO A 80 -5.11 -2.89 -12.03
C PRO A 80 -3.61 -3.17 -11.96
N ALA A 81 -2.77 -2.15 -12.20
CA ALA A 81 -1.32 -2.32 -12.13
C ALA A 81 -0.77 -2.63 -10.72
N ILE A 82 -1.56 -2.37 -9.66
CA ILE A 82 -1.24 -2.77 -8.29
C ILE A 82 -1.72 -4.21 -8.05
N LEU A 83 -2.97 -4.51 -8.42
CA LEU A 83 -3.55 -5.85 -8.29
C LEU A 83 -2.77 -6.89 -9.11
N ASP A 84 -2.37 -6.60 -10.35
CA ASP A 84 -1.59 -7.49 -11.20
C ASP A 84 -0.27 -7.96 -10.57
N VAL A 85 0.36 -7.09 -9.76
CA VAL A 85 1.58 -7.43 -9.02
C VAL A 85 1.25 -8.34 -7.84
N VAL A 86 0.21 -8.00 -7.06
CA VAL A 86 -0.22 -8.77 -5.87
C VAL A 86 -0.74 -10.16 -6.26
N GLU A 87 -1.51 -10.25 -7.34
CA GLU A 87 -2.03 -11.51 -7.89
C GLU A 87 -0.90 -12.46 -8.29
N GLY A 88 0.25 -11.92 -8.71
CA GLY A 88 1.43 -12.72 -9.00
C GLY A 88 1.96 -13.48 -7.78
N VAL A 89 1.69 -12.98 -6.57
CA VAL A 89 2.11 -13.60 -5.30
C VAL A 89 1.01 -14.47 -4.70
N LEU A 90 -0.19 -13.90 -4.53
CA LEU A 90 -1.29 -14.53 -3.78
C LEU A 90 -2.27 -15.33 -4.65
N GLY A 91 -2.21 -15.16 -5.98
CA GLY A 91 -3.25 -15.67 -6.88
C GLY A 91 -4.39 -14.66 -7.12
N PRO A 92 -5.39 -15.02 -7.93
CA PRO A 92 -6.39 -14.07 -8.45
C PRO A 92 -7.48 -13.68 -7.43
N ASP A 93 -7.70 -14.47 -6.39
CA ASP A 93 -8.78 -14.27 -5.42
C ASP A 93 -8.31 -13.36 -4.28
N LEU A 94 -8.40 -12.05 -4.50
CA LEU A 94 -7.88 -11.04 -3.57
C LEU A 94 -8.96 -10.40 -2.71
N LEU A 95 -8.62 -10.18 -1.43
CA LEU A 95 -9.37 -9.32 -0.51
C LEU A 95 -8.47 -8.15 -0.07
N ILE A 96 -8.97 -6.92 -0.18
CA ILE A 96 -8.31 -5.75 0.41
C ILE A 96 -8.62 -5.72 1.89
N TYR A 97 -7.68 -6.21 2.71
CA TYR A 97 -7.82 -6.23 4.16
C TYR A 97 -7.85 -4.82 4.77
N GLY A 98 -6.96 -3.94 4.30
CA GLY A 98 -6.90 -2.55 4.75
C GLY A 98 -5.93 -1.72 3.91
N VAL A 99 -6.10 -0.41 3.95
CA VAL A 99 -5.21 0.55 3.30
C VAL A 99 -4.83 1.62 4.32
N GLU A 100 -3.55 1.96 4.37
CA GLU A 100 -3.01 2.99 5.26
C GLU A 100 -2.07 3.92 4.50
N PHE A 101 -2.20 5.22 4.72
CA PHE A 101 -1.20 6.19 4.30
C PHE A 101 -0.10 6.31 5.38
N PHE A 102 1.09 5.81 5.06
CA PHE A 102 2.24 5.83 5.97
C PHE A 102 3.10 7.10 5.78
N ILE A 103 2.63 8.23 6.30
CA ILE A 103 3.26 9.54 6.08
C ILE A 103 4.30 9.85 7.18
N LYS A 104 5.49 10.33 6.77
CA LYS A 104 6.53 10.83 7.67
C LYS A 104 6.89 12.26 7.29
N GLU A 105 6.49 13.20 8.15
CA GLU A 105 6.84 14.61 7.98
C GLU A 105 8.35 14.86 8.13
N PRO A 106 8.90 15.85 7.41
CA PRO A 106 10.28 16.27 7.59
C PRO A 106 10.59 16.56 9.06
N ARG A 107 11.71 16.01 9.55
CA ARG A 107 12.18 16.15 10.95
C ARG A 107 11.30 15.47 12.01
N THR A 108 10.37 14.60 11.62
CA THR A 108 9.67 13.75 12.60
C THR A 108 10.66 12.88 13.39
N LYS A 109 10.41 12.72 14.69
CA LYS A 109 11.16 11.79 15.55
C LYS A 109 10.59 10.37 15.51
N HIS A 110 9.46 10.16 14.84
CA HIS A 110 8.79 8.87 14.79
C HIS A 110 9.65 7.85 14.06
N ARG A 111 9.78 6.65 14.65
CA ARG A 111 10.54 5.54 14.09
C ARG A 111 9.68 4.27 14.15
N VAL A 112 9.91 3.41 13.16
CA VAL A 112 9.35 2.06 13.12
C VAL A 112 10.48 1.13 13.48
N SER A 113 10.36 0.43 14.62
CA SER A 113 11.32 -0.61 15.00
C SER A 113 11.11 -1.87 14.16
N MET A 114 12.09 -2.77 14.18
CA MET A 114 11.93 -4.09 13.57
C MET A 114 10.68 -4.79 14.12
N HIS A 115 9.83 -5.26 13.23
CA HIS A 115 8.59 -5.99 13.55
C HIS A 115 8.11 -6.80 12.33
N GLN A 116 7.08 -7.62 12.54
CA GLN A 116 6.33 -8.31 11.48
C GLN A 116 4.87 -7.87 11.56
N ASP A 117 4.27 -7.50 10.43
CA ASP A 117 2.92 -6.90 10.37
C ASP A 117 1.84 -7.82 10.97
N LEU A 118 1.88 -9.11 10.60
CA LEU A 118 0.92 -10.15 11.04
C LEU A 118 0.75 -10.24 12.56
N THR A 119 1.82 -9.98 13.32
CA THR A 119 1.80 -10.03 14.79
C THR A 119 0.81 -9.03 15.39
N TYR A 120 0.49 -7.94 14.67
CA TYR A 120 -0.43 -6.91 15.13
C TYR A 120 -1.88 -7.13 14.69
N TRP A 121 -2.14 -8.07 13.78
CA TRP A 121 -3.46 -8.25 13.18
C TRP A 121 -4.27 -9.39 13.78
N GLY A 122 -3.68 -10.18 14.68
CA GLY A 122 -4.39 -11.26 15.38
C GLY A 122 -4.79 -12.43 14.49
N LEU A 123 -4.28 -12.49 13.25
CA LEU A 123 -4.61 -13.50 12.25
C LEU A 123 -3.74 -14.77 12.34
N GLY A 124 -2.81 -14.82 13.29
CA GLY A 124 -1.84 -15.91 13.40
C GLY A 124 -0.82 -15.92 12.26
N ALA A 125 0.01 -16.97 12.17
CA ALA A 125 0.95 -17.13 11.07
C ALA A 125 0.19 -17.69 9.85
N ILE A 126 -0.05 -16.84 8.85
CA ILE A 126 -0.66 -17.21 7.56
C ILE A 126 0.22 -16.71 6.41
N ASP A 127 0.23 -17.43 5.30
CA ASP A 127 0.97 -17.13 4.06
C ASP A 127 0.10 -16.41 3.01
N GLY A 128 -1.21 -16.35 3.20
CA GLY A 128 -2.18 -15.72 2.30
C GLY A 128 -2.29 -14.20 2.38
N MET A 129 -1.26 -13.48 2.85
CA MET A 129 -1.30 -12.02 2.99
C MET A 129 -0.02 -11.33 2.54
N VAL A 130 -0.18 -10.22 1.83
CA VAL A 130 0.90 -9.39 1.27
C VAL A 130 0.66 -7.93 1.63
N THR A 131 1.73 -7.21 1.99
CA THR A 131 1.73 -5.74 2.06
C THR A 131 2.35 -5.19 0.78
N MET A 132 1.56 -4.47 -0.03
CA MET A 132 2.06 -3.70 -1.18
C MET A 132 2.44 -2.29 -0.71
N TRP A 133 3.74 -2.04 -0.53
CA TRP A 133 4.24 -0.73 -0.10
C TRP A 133 4.48 0.18 -1.32
N LEU A 134 3.53 1.09 -1.59
CA LEU A 134 3.61 2.04 -2.69
C LEU A 134 4.27 3.36 -2.23
N ALA A 135 5.29 3.79 -2.98
CA ALA A 135 6.04 5.03 -2.72
C ALA A 135 5.52 6.22 -3.55
#